data_AF-A0A3M2C1U0-F1
#
_entry.id   AF-A0A3M2C1U0-F1
#
_cell.length_a   1.000
_cell.length_b   1.000
_cell.length_c   1.000
_cell.angle_alpha   90.00
_cell.angle_beta   90.00
_cell.angle_gamma   90.00
#
_symmetry.space_group_name_H-M   'P 1'
#
loop_
_entity.id
_entity.type
_entity.pdbx_description
1 polymer ?
#
loop_
_entity_poly.entity_id
_entity_poly.type
_entity_poly.pdbx_seq_one_letter_code
_entity_poly.pdbx_strand_id
1 'polypeptide(L)'
;MLIFLLWGAFYLAGCADTPVDPGFDDTLPPVETVDEAELELAIDPDLVEAAIQDVEATVGLSASAAEAYVEIQRAQGLFADAQIAYTSGDYPQVLSLATQARSALGTAVLIGRGDGAVVEMVERVKLVRDQLAAGDTDDFDDPAGLQAALDDLIADAEADLARGDAVGAAERSVLAGQRTDRSRDRAGDGSRDRARDGRRDRSRDRERDHTRRPDRDGHGEDGARFAVARALQAVSIAERLLEGQDLTEQQEHMLEAAQRLTEKAQEALDVGHFRQAVMLGNRAVVTALRAVLARDVDEAEVRTIIEVAEANIEAAKAALEANPDEFLRAVLNRAIHAFELGLRKIDDGDFKGVGLVWQAAVSAGVVAG
;
A
#
# COMPACT_ATOMS: atom_id res chain seq x y z
N MET A 1 65.06 3.73 -3.41
CA MET A 1 63.99 3.25 -4.31
C MET A 1 62.81 4.18 -4.12
N LEU A 2 62.63 5.10 -5.06
CA LEU A 2 61.98 6.40 -4.88
C LEU A 2 61.30 6.74 -6.22
N ILE A 3 59.98 6.52 -6.32
CA ILE A 3 59.12 6.61 -7.53
C ILE A 3 57.69 6.78 -6.98
N PHE A 4 56.85 7.80 -7.19
CA PHE A 4 56.76 8.90 -8.16
C PHE A 4 56.03 10.11 -7.52
N LEU A 5 56.51 11.32 -7.83
CA LEU A 5 55.91 12.62 -7.53
C LEU A 5 55.19 13.16 -8.79
N LEU A 6 54.16 13.97 -8.55
CA LEU A 6 53.77 15.19 -9.28
C LEU A 6 53.76 15.18 -10.83
N TRP A 7 52.56 15.36 -11.38
CA TRP A 7 52.28 16.27 -12.49
C TRP A 7 51.09 17.14 -12.04
N GLY A 8 51.12 18.47 -12.02
CA GLY A 8 51.94 19.39 -12.80
C GLY A 8 51.03 20.23 -13.68
N ALA A 9 50.26 21.13 -13.07
CA ALA A 9 49.51 22.18 -13.75
C ALA A 9 50.47 23.25 -14.30
N PHE A 10 50.35 23.59 -15.59
CA PHE A 10 50.78 24.82 -16.27
C PHE A 10 50.04 24.88 -17.62
N TYR A 11 49.60 25.98 -18.24
CA TYR A 11 49.26 27.37 -17.91
C TYR A 11 48.81 27.99 -19.27
N LEU A 12 47.95 29.01 -19.22
CA LEU A 12 47.74 30.11 -20.21
C LEU A 12 46.91 29.92 -21.52
N ALA A 13 45.73 30.55 -21.47
CA ALA A 13 45.31 31.72 -22.27
C ALA A 13 45.47 31.71 -23.81
N GLY A 14 44.34 31.53 -24.49
CA GLY A 14 44.05 32.11 -25.80
C GLY A 14 42.67 32.78 -25.77
N CYS A 15 42.63 34.09 -25.99
CA CYS A 15 41.41 34.86 -26.25
C CYS A 15 40.87 34.57 -27.67
N ALA A 16 39.57 34.88 -27.84
CA ALA A 16 38.80 35.00 -29.08
C ALA A 16 38.13 33.70 -29.61
N ASP A 17 36.92 33.43 -29.12
CA ASP A 17 35.70 33.62 -29.91
C ASP A 17 34.49 33.45 -28.99
N THR A 18 33.60 34.44 -28.96
CA THR A 18 32.29 34.32 -28.32
C THR A 18 31.51 33.22 -29.03
N PRO A 19 31.03 32.16 -28.35
CA PRO A 19 30.12 31.23 -28.97
C PRO A 19 28.87 32.02 -29.38
N VAL A 20 28.62 32.01 -30.68
CA VAL A 20 27.37 32.43 -31.29
C VAL A 20 26.25 31.76 -30.50
N ASP A 21 25.37 32.59 -29.93
CA ASP A 21 24.10 32.18 -29.33
C ASP A 21 23.44 31.17 -30.27
N PRO A 22 23.39 29.87 -29.92
CA PRO A 22 22.66 28.91 -30.72
C PRO A 22 21.21 29.31 -30.51
N GLY A 23 20.70 30.12 -31.45
CA GLY A 23 19.31 30.54 -31.45
C GLY A 23 18.47 29.34 -31.09
N PHE A 24 17.71 29.49 -30.00
CA PHE A 24 16.71 28.51 -29.59
C PHE A 24 15.84 28.28 -30.82
N ASP A 25 16.13 27.18 -31.50
CA ASP A 25 15.36 26.69 -32.61
C ASP A 25 14.02 26.31 -32.00
N ASP A 26 12.99 27.10 -32.27
CA ASP A 26 11.57 26.85 -31.94
C ASP A 26 11.04 25.58 -32.64
N THR A 27 11.92 24.64 -32.98
CA THR A 27 11.66 23.34 -33.58
C THR A 27 11.94 22.20 -32.59
N LEU A 28 11.88 22.46 -31.28
CA LEU A 28 11.54 21.36 -30.38
C LEU A 28 10.21 20.80 -30.90
N PRO A 29 10.13 19.51 -31.26
CA PRO A 29 8.87 18.91 -31.64
C PRO A 29 7.87 19.24 -30.53
N PRO A 30 6.63 19.63 -30.86
CA PRO A 30 5.63 19.90 -29.83
C PRO A 30 5.67 18.71 -28.89
N VAL A 31 5.97 18.97 -27.62
CA VAL A 31 5.96 17.94 -26.58
C VAL A 31 4.61 17.25 -26.76
N GLU A 32 4.61 16.03 -27.32
CA GLU A 32 3.43 15.19 -27.34
C GLU A 32 2.93 15.25 -25.92
N THR A 33 1.74 15.81 -25.74
CA THR A 33 1.22 16.18 -24.44
C THR A 33 1.29 14.94 -23.58
N VAL A 34 2.26 14.90 -22.67
CA VAL A 34 2.45 13.77 -21.79
C VAL A 34 1.14 13.62 -21.05
N ASP A 35 0.58 12.41 -21.08
CA ASP A 35 -0.69 12.16 -20.40
C ASP A 35 -0.50 12.43 -18.90
N GLU A 36 -1.00 13.58 -18.45
CA GLU A 36 -0.93 14.00 -17.05
C GLU A 36 -1.55 12.94 -16.14
N ALA A 37 -2.52 12.16 -16.65
CA ALA A 37 -3.06 11.02 -15.95
C ALA A 37 -2.01 9.96 -15.67
N GLU A 38 -1.30 9.49 -16.69
CA GLU A 38 -0.28 8.45 -16.51
C GLU A 38 0.87 8.93 -15.62
N LEU A 39 1.26 10.20 -15.71
CA LEU A 39 2.26 10.78 -14.81
C LEU A 39 1.80 10.71 -13.34
N GLU A 40 0.56 11.10 -13.05
CA GLU A 40 0.00 11.03 -11.71
C GLU A 40 -0.04 9.59 -11.18
N LEU A 41 -0.52 8.63 -11.98
CA LEU A 41 -0.54 7.20 -11.61
C LEU A 41 0.87 6.64 -11.33
N ALA A 42 1.90 7.21 -11.94
CA ALA A 42 3.29 6.78 -11.79
C ALA A 42 3.95 7.32 -10.51
N ILE A 43 3.55 8.51 -10.04
CA ILE A 43 4.27 9.23 -8.99
C ILE A 43 3.46 9.46 -7.72
N ASP A 44 2.12 9.41 -7.80
CA ASP A 44 1.25 9.60 -6.63
C ASP A 44 1.47 8.45 -5.63
N PRO A 45 1.96 8.74 -4.41
CA PRO A 45 2.28 7.70 -3.44
C PRO A 45 1.09 6.86 -3.01
N ASP A 46 -0.11 7.45 -2.93
CA ASP A 46 -1.32 6.75 -2.47
C ASP A 46 -1.79 5.77 -3.55
N LEU A 47 -1.74 6.17 -4.83
CA LEU A 47 -2.10 5.31 -5.97
C LEU A 47 -1.07 4.20 -6.22
N VAL A 48 0.21 4.49 -6.00
CA VAL A 48 1.29 3.48 -6.07
C VAL A 48 1.12 2.46 -4.94
N GLU A 49 0.85 2.92 -3.72
CA GLU A 49 0.66 2.03 -2.57
C GLU A 49 -0.59 1.16 -2.74
N ALA A 50 -1.71 1.72 -3.21
CA ALA A 50 -2.93 0.96 -3.50
C ALA A 50 -2.67 -0.18 -4.50
N ALA A 51 -1.94 0.09 -5.58
CA ALA A 51 -1.57 -0.92 -6.58
C ALA A 51 -0.74 -2.06 -5.98
N ILE A 52 0.26 -1.72 -5.15
CA ILE A 52 1.08 -2.71 -4.45
C ILE A 52 0.23 -3.54 -3.49
N GLN A 53 -0.66 -2.90 -2.72
CA GLN A 53 -1.52 -3.59 -1.75
C GLN A 53 -2.50 -4.55 -2.43
N ASP A 54 -3.08 -4.20 -3.59
CA ASP A 54 -3.94 -5.12 -4.36
C ASP A 54 -3.18 -6.36 -4.84
N VAL A 55 -1.94 -6.17 -5.29
CA VAL A 55 -1.05 -7.27 -5.71
C VAL A 55 -0.63 -8.13 -4.52
N GLU A 56 -0.24 -7.52 -3.40
CA GLU A 56 0.08 -8.26 -2.17
C GLU A 56 -1.12 -9.08 -1.67
N ALA A 57 -2.33 -8.51 -1.71
CA ALA A 57 -3.56 -9.21 -1.35
C ALA A 57 -3.86 -10.37 -2.32
N THR A 58 -3.54 -10.19 -3.61
CA THR A 58 -3.71 -11.21 -4.64
C THR A 58 -2.71 -12.36 -4.45
N VAL A 59 -1.43 -12.06 -4.20
CA VAL A 59 -0.36 -13.06 -3.95
C VAL A 59 -0.63 -13.84 -2.66
N GLY A 60 -0.99 -13.15 -1.57
CA GLY A 60 -1.32 -13.78 -0.29
C GLY A 60 -0.15 -14.52 0.37
N LEU A 61 -0.45 -15.66 0.99
CA LEU A 61 0.50 -16.57 1.66
C LEU A 61 0.76 -17.81 0.78
N SER A 62 1.07 -17.63 -0.50
CA SER A 62 1.42 -18.76 -1.36
C SER A 62 2.80 -19.36 -1.00
N ALA A 63 3.05 -20.61 -1.40
CA ALA A 63 4.36 -21.25 -1.19
C ALA A 63 5.50 -20.50 -1.91
N SER A 64 5.19 -19.80 -3.00
CA SER A 64 6.10 -18.95 -3.77
C SER A 64 6.05 -17.48 -3.34
N ALA A 65 5.45 -17.17 -2.19
CA ALA A 65 5.29 -15.79 -1.74
C ALA A 65 6.63 -15.08 -1.60
N ALA A 66 7.68 -15.75 -1.12
CA ALA A 66 9.01 -15.16 -0.97
C ALA A 66 9.57 -14.63 -2.30
N GLU A 67 9.48 -15.41 -3.38
CA GLU A 67 9.93 -15.00 -4.71
C GLU A 67 9.04 -13.89 -5.28
N ALA A 68 7.73 -13.96 -5.09
CA ALA A 68 6.81 -12.90 -5.49
C ALA A 68 7.09 -11.58 -4.76
N TYR A 69 7.49 -11.63 -3.48
CA TYR A 69 7.86 -10.44 -2.72
C TYR A 69 9.12 -9.76 -3.25
N VAL A 70 10.07 -10.50 -3.84
CA VAL A 70 11.24 -9.88 -4.48
C VAL A 70 10.81 -8.97 -5.64
N GLU A 71 9.86 -9.41 -6.46
CA GLU A 71 9.34 -8.59 -7.56
C GLU A 71 8.47 -7.42 -7.06
N ILE A 72 7.74 -7.58 -5.96
CA ILE A 72 7.04 -6.46 -5.30
C ILE A 72 8.04 -5.41 -4.79
N GLN A 73 9.14 -5.82 -4.16
CA GLN A 73 10.20 -4.91 -3.71
C GLN A 73 10.88 -4.21 -4.90
N ARG A 74 11.09 -4.94 -6.01
CA ARG A 74 11.60 -4.34 -7.25
C ARG A 74 10.64 -3.29 -7.81
N ALA A 75 9.34 -3.56 -7.83
CA ALA A 75 8.33 -2.59 -8.26
C ALA A 75 8.35 -1.32 -7.40
N GLN A 76 8.47 -1.48 -6.07
CA GLN A 76 8.62 -0.34 -5.14
C GLN A 76 9.84 0.53 -5.48
N GLY A 77 10.99 -0.08 -5.75
CA GLY A 77 12.19 0.64 -6.17
C GLY A 77 11.98 1.40 -7.48
N LEU A 78 11.34 0.77 -8.48
CA LEU A 78 11.07 1.39 -9.78
C LEU A 78 10.10 2.59 -9.68
N PHE A 79 9.06 2.51 -8.85
CA PHE A 79 8.19 3.67 -8.60
C PHE A 79 8.92 4.80 -7.86
N ALA A 80 9.81 4.48 -6.92
CA ALA A 80 10.65 5.49 -6.27
C ALA A 80 11.59 6.18 -7.27
N ASP A 81 12.22 5.42 -8.17
CA ASP A 81 13.04 5.98 -9.24
C ASP A 81 12.22 6.84 -10.20
N ALA A 82 10.95 6.47 -10.47
CA ALA A 82 10.04 7.27 -11.29
C ALA A 82 9.76 8.63 -10.63
N GLN A 83 9.55 8.68 -9.32
CA GLN A 83 9.40 9.94 -8.59
C GLN A 83 10.67 10.81 -8.69
N ILE A 84 11.86 10.22 -8.60
CA ILE A 84 13.14 10.95 -8.77
C ILE A 84 13.25 11.52 -10.20
N ALA A 85 12.94 10.72 -11.23
CA ALA A 85 12.94 11.17 -12.62
C ALA A 85 11.96 12.34 -12.84
N TYR A 86 10.79 12.29 -12.20
CA TYR A 86 9.79 13.36 -12.25
C TYR A 86 10.34 14.68 -11.70
N THR A 87 11.08 14.66 -10.58
CA THR A 87 11.71 15.88 -10.04
C THR A 87 12.74 16.51 -10.98
N SER A 88 13.29 15.71 -11.89
CA SER A 88 14.26 16.16 -12.90
C SER A 88 13.60 16.60 -14.21
N GLY A 89 12.27 16.51 -14.33
CA GLY A 89 11.53 16.82 -15.55
C GLY A 89 11.68 15.78 -16.67
N ASP A 90 12.21 14.58 -16.37
CA ASP A 90 12.39 13.50 -17.35
C ASP A 90 11.14 12.62 -17.44
N TYR A 91 10.06 13.20 -17.96
CA TYR A 91 8.75 12.53 -18.07
C TYR A 91 8.78 11.21 -18.87
N PRO A 92 9.53 11.08 -19.98
CA PRO A 92 9.67 9.79 -20.66
C PRO A 92 10.25 8.70 -19.75
N GLN A 93 11.24 9.04 -18.92
CA GLN A 93 11.81 8.11 -17.96
C GLN A 93 10.81 7.73 -16.86
N VAL A 94 9.98 8.66 -16.38
CA VAL A 94 8.90 8.38 -15.42
C VAL A 94 7.97 7.28 -15.95
N LEU A 95 7.47 7.44 -17.18
CA LEU A 95 6.53 6.49 -17.79
C LEU A 95 7.17 5.11 -18.04
N SER A 96 8.44 5.10 -18.47
CA SER A 96 9.20 3.87 -18.66
C SER A 96 9.37 3.09 -17.35
N LEU A 97 9.74 3.79 -16.26
CA LEU A 97 9.91 3.19 -14.94
C LEU A 97 8.59 2.70 -14.36
N ALA A 98 7.50 3.46 -14.51
CA ALA A 98 6.17 3.05 -14.08
C ALA A 98 5.68 1.79 -14.81
N THR A 99 5.91 1.70 -16.12
CA THR A 99 5.60 0.49 -16.91
C THR A 99 6.38 -0.71 -16.37
N GLN A 100 7.69 -0.57 -16.16
CA GLN A 100 8.53 -1.64 -15.59
C GLN A 100 8.07 -2.04 -14.18
N ALA A 101 7.64 -1.09 -13.35
CA ALA A 101 7.13 -1.35 -12.01
C ALA A 101 5.84 -2.18 -12.06
N ARG A 102 4.90 -1.82 -12.93
CA ARG A 102 3.65 -2.58 -13.14
C ARG A 102 3.93 -3.97 -13.71
N SER A 103 4.90 -4.13 -14.62
CA SER A 103 5.31 -5.45 -15.12
C SER A 103 5.94 -6.31 -14.03
N ALA A 104 6.73 -5.73 -13.11
CA ALA A 104 7.26 -6.43 -11.94
C ALA A 104 6.11 -6.89 -11.00
N LEU A 105 5.11 -6.04 -10.76
CA LEU A 105 3.89 -6.44 -10.03
C LEU A 105 3.14 -7.59 -10.74
N GLY A 106 3.00 -7.54 -12.07
CA GLY A 106 2.40 -8.62 -12.85
C GLY A 106 3.19 -9.93 -12.74
N THR A 107 4.52 -9.85 -12.74
CA THR A 107 5.41 -10.99 -12.52
C THR A 107 5.23 -11.56 -11.11
N ALA A 108 5.07 -10.72 -10.09
CA ALA A 108 4.81 -11.15 -8.72
C ALA A 108 3.50 -11.96 -8.60
N VAL A 109 2.42 -11.52 -9.27
CA VAL A 109 1.14 -12.26 -9.31
C VAL A 109 1.34 -13.64 -9.96
N LEU A 110 2.03 -13.68 -11.10
CA LEU A 110 2.30 -14.91 -11.83
C LEU A 110 3.13 -15.90 -11.00
N ILE A 111 4.21 -15.45 -10.36
CA ILE A 111 5.02 -16.28 -9.45
C ILE A 111 4.17 -16.75 -8.27
N GLY A 112 3.42 -15.82 -7.66
CA GLY A 112 2.67 -16.07 -6.44
C GLY A 112 1.53 -17.06 -6.61
N ARG A 113 0.75 -16.97 -7.70
CA ARG A 113 -0.49 -17.74 -7.87
C ARG A 113 -0.75 -18.28 -9.27
N GLY A 114 0.18 -18.09 -10.20
CA GLY A 114 0.08 -18.60 -11.57
C GLY A 114 -0.92 -17.85 -12.45
N ASP A 115 -1.11 -18.36 -13.67
CA ASP A 115 -1.94 -17.74 -14.71
C ASP A 115 -3.40 -17.52 -14.27
N GLY A 116 -3.93 -18.41 -13.43
CA GLY A 116 -5.30 -18.30 -12.93
C GLY A 116 -5.56 -17.00 -12.17
N ALA A 117 -4.58 -16.51 -11.40
CA ALA A 117 -4.72 -15.25 -10.69
C ALA A 117 -4.70 -14.04 -11.63
N VAL A 118 -3.95 -14.11 -12.73
CA VAL A 118 -3.96 -13.06 -13.76
C VAL A 118 -5.34 -12.98 -14.42
N VAL A 119 -5.93 -14.12 -14.76
CA VAL A 119 -7.30 -14.17 -15.29
C VAL A 119 -8.30 -13.59 -14.28
N GLU A 120 -8.18 -13.96 -13.00
CA GLU A 120 -9.02 -13.38 -11.93
C GLU A 120 -8.89 -11.85 -11.86
N MET A 121 -7.68 -11.29 -12.01
CA MET A 121 -7.47 -9.83 -12.04
C MET A 121 -8.20 -9.17 -13.21
N VAL A 122 -8.09 -9.74 -14.42
CA VAL A 122 -8.81 -9.23 -15.61
C VAL A 122 -10.33 -9.26 -15.38
N GLU A 123 -10.85 -10.35 -14.78
CA GLU A 123 -12.28 -10.45 -14.44
C GLU A 123 -12.71 -9.43 -13.36
N ARG A 124 -11.85 -9.08 -12.40
CA ARG A 124 -12.13 -7.97 -11.46
C ARG A 124 -12.26 -6.63 -12.19
N VAL A 125 -11.41 -6.36 -13.17
CA VAL A 125 -11.48 -5.13 -13.98
C VAL A 125 -12.77 -5.09 -14.80
N LYS A 126 -13.17 -6.21 -15.42
CA LYS A 126 -14.45 -6.33 -16.13
C LYS A 126 -15.64 -6.06 -15.22
N LEU A 127 -15.61 -6.54 -13.97
CA LEU A 127 -16.68 -6.28 -13.00
C LEU A 127 -16.85 -4.78 -12.73
N VAL A 128 -15.75 -4.04 -12.55
CA VAL A 128 -15.80 -2.58 -12.37
C VAL A 128 -16.35 -1.88 -13.62
N ARG A 129 -15.90 -2.29 -14.81
CA ARG A 129 -16.43 -1.80 -16.09
C ARG A 129 -17.94 -2.03 -16.20
N ASP A 130 -18.41 -3.22 -15.87
CA ASP A 130 -19.83 -3.58 -15.91
C ASP A 130 -20.67 -2.77 -14.89
N GLN A 131 -20.12 -2.46 -13.72
CA GLN A 131 -20.74 -1.56 -12.74
C GLN A 131 -20.93 -0.14 -13.30
N LEU A 132 -19.90 0.42 -13.93
CA LEU A 132 -19.98 1.73 -14.59
C LEU A 132 -21.05 1.73 -15.69
N ALA A 133 -21.09 0.67 -16.52
CA ALA A 133 -22.07 0.52 -17.59
C ALA A 133 -23.52 0.36 -17.05
N ALA A 134 -23.68 -0.20 -15.85
CA ALA A 134 -24.96 -0.32 -15.16
C ALA A 134 -25.42 1.00 -14.50
N GLY A 135 -24.59 2.04 -14.51
CA GLY A 135 -24.88 3.34 -13.90
C GLY A 135 -24.51 3.46 -12.42
N ASP A 136 -23.70 2.54 -11.89
CA ASP A 136 -23.13 2.63 -10.54
C ASP A 136 -21.93 3.58 -10.54
N THR A 137 -22.23 4.88 -10.65
CA THR A 137 -21.25 5.92 -10.96
C THR A 137 -20.98 6.92 -9.82
N ASP A 138 -21.68 6.78 -8.69
CA ASP A 138 -21.69 7.78 -7.61
C ASP A 138 -20.29 8.00 -6.99
N ASP A 139 -19.43 6.97 -7.06
CA ASP A 139 -18.10 6.97 -6.49
C ASP A 139 -17.00 7.43 -7.47
N PHE A 140 -17.32 7.92 -8.67
CA PHE A 140 -16.33 8.22 -9.72
C PHE A 140 -16.48 9.65 -10.28
N ASP A 141 -15.36 10.36 -10.48
CA ASP A 141 -15.35 11.76 -10.97
C ASP A 141 -15.67 11.88 -12.47
N ASP A 142 -15.12 10.97 -13.29
CA ASP A 142 -15.43 10.83 -14.73
C ASP A 142 -15.73 9.36 -15.09
N PRO A 143 -16.95 8.87 -14.78
CA PRO A 143 -17.30 7.47 -14.97
C PRO A 143 -17.23 7.02 -16.43
N ALA A 144 -17.58 7.90 -17.37
CA ALA A 144 -17.61 7.58 -18.80
C ALA A 144 -16.19 7.49 -19.38
N GLY A 145 -15.31 8.43 -19.02
CA GLY A 145 -13.90 8.37 -19.39
C GLY A 145 -13.19 7.17 -18.78
N LEU A 146 -13.48 6.86 -17.51
CA LEU A 146 -12.97 5.65 -16.86
C LEU A 146 -13.45 4.39 -17.58
N GLN A 147 -14.75 4.27 -17.90
CA GLN A 147 -15.28 3.10 -18.59
C GLN A 147 -14.58 2.85 -19.92
N ALA A 148 -14.39 3.90 -20.74
CA ALA A 148 -13.69 3.78 -22.03
C ALA A 148 -12.23 3.32 -21.83
N ALA A 149 -11.53 3.88 -20.85
CA ALA A 149 -10.17 3.45 -20.52
C ALA A 149 -10.10 1.99 -20.05
N LEU A 150 -11.09 1.53 -19.28
CA LEU A 150 -11.15 0.13 -18.85
C LEU A 150 -11.45 -0.81 -20.03
N ASP A 151 -12.33 -0.44 -20.96
CA ASP A 151 -12.61 -1.23 -22.16
C ASP A 151 -11.33 -1.45 -22.99
N ASP A 152 -10.51 -0.42 -23.19
CA ASP A 152 -9.22 -0.52 -23.89
C ASP A 152 -8.22 -1.44 -23.14
N LEU A 153 -8.07 -1.25 -21.83
CA LEU A 153 -7.15 -2.05 -21.01
C LEU A 153 -7.57 -3.52 -20.91
N ILE A 154 -8.87 -3.80 -20.84
CA ILE A 154 -9.40 -5.17 -20.88
C ILE A 154 -9.08 -5.81 -22.23
N ALA A 155 -9.31 -5.11 -23.35
CA ALA A 155 -9.02 -5.63 -24.68
C ALA A 155 -7.53 -5.95 -24.86
N ASP A 156 -6.65 -5.07 -24.38
CA ASP A 156 -5.20 -5.29 -24.38
C ASP A 156 -4.81 -6.50 -23.51
N ALA A 157 -5.36 -6.60 -22.29
CA ALA A 157 -5.07 -7.72 -21.39
C ALA A 157 -5.54 -9.06 -21.97
N GLU A 158 -6.71 -9.11 -22.61
CA GLU A 158 -7.20 -10.31 -23.29
C GLU A 158 -6.34 -10.69 -24.51
N ALA A 159 -5.85 -9.69 -25.25
CA ALA A 159 -4.92 -9.92 -26.36
C ALA A 159 -3.56 -10.46 -25.87
N ASP A 160 -3.06 -9.98 -24.73
CA ASP A 160 -1.85 -10.49 -24.08
C ASP A 160 -2.04 -11.94 -23.62
N LEU A 161 -3.15 -12.25 -22.94
CA LEU A 161 -3.49 -13.63 -22.56
C LEU A 161 -3.58 -14.55 -23.78
N ALA A 162 -4.20 -14.10 -24.88
CA ALA A 162 -4.31 -14.89 -26.11
C ALA A 162 -2.95 -15.17 -26.76
N ARG A 163 -1.93 -14.32 -26.52
CA ARG A 163 -0.55 -14.53 -26.97
C ARG A 163 0.30 -15.32 -25.97
N GLY A 164 -0.23 -15.65 -24.79
CA GLY A 164 0.49 -16.29 -23.70
C GLY A 164 1.38 -15.34 -22.90
N ASP A 165 1.13 -14.02 -22.99
CA ASP A 165 1.83 -12.99 -22.22
C ASP A 165 1.04 -12.67 -20.93
N ALA A 166 1.14 -13.55 -19.93
CA ALA A 166 0.45 -13.36 -18.65
C ALA A 166 0.97 -12.12 -17.88
N VAL A 167 2.24 -11.74 -18.07
CA VAL A 167 2.81 -10.57 -17.39
C VAL A 167 2.25 -9.28 -17.98
N GLY A 168 2.15 -9.18 -19.32
CA GLY A 168 1.50 -8.06 -19.99
C GLY A 168 0.04 -7.90 -19.57
N ALA A 169 -0.71 -9.00 -19.53
CA ALA A 169 -2.11 -8.98 -19.06
C ALA A 169 -2.26 -8.52 -17.61
N ALA A 170 -1.36 -8.97 -16.73
CA ALA A 170 -1.35 -8.55 -15.33
C ALA A 170 -0.96 -7.07 -15.18
N GLU A 171 0.03 -6.59 -15.94
CA GLU A 171 0.42 -5.18 -15.98
C GLU A 171 -0.77 -4.27 -16.38
N ARG A 172 -1.50 -4.63 -17.44
CA ARG A 172 -2.71 -3.92 -17.89
C ARG A 172 -3.79 -3.91 -16.81
N SER A 173 -3.95 -5.02 -16.09
CA SER A 173 -4.89 -5.13 -14.97
C SER A 173 -4.50 -4.25 -13.78
N VAL A 174 -3.21 -4.15 -13.46
CA VAL A 174 -2.69 -3.24 -12.41
C VAL A 174 -2.96 -1.79 -12.81
N LEU A 175 -2.69 -1.41 -14.06
CA LEU A 175 -2.98 -0.07 -14.57
C LEU A 175 -4.47 0.27 -14.49
N ALA A 176 -5.34 -0.67 -14.85
CA ALA A 176 -6.79 -0.50 -14.71
C ALA A 176 -7.23 -0.28 -13.26
N GLY A 177 -6.63 -1.01 -12.31
CA GLY A 177 -6.82 -0.79 -10.87
C GLY A 177 -6.45 0.64 -10.45
N GLN A 178 -5.24 1.09 -10.84
CA GLN A 178 -4.77 2.45 -10.53
C GLN A 178 -5.69 3.55 -11.11
N ARG A 179 -6.18 3.39 -12.35
CA ARG A 179 -7.14 4.34 -12.96
C ARG A 179 -8.46 4.38 -12.20
N THR A 180 -8.93 3.22 -11.73
CA THR A 180 -10.15 3.10 -10.92
C THR A 180 -10.00 3.84 -9.59
N ASP A 181 -8.90 3.62 -8.88
CA ASP A 181 -8.65 4.24 -7.57
C ASP A 181 -8.48 5.76 -7.69
N ARG A 182 -7.73 6.24 -8.70
CA ARG A 182 -7.61 7.68 -8.99
C ARG A 182 -8.97 8.34 -9.24
N SER A 183 -9.84 7.68 -10.00
CA SER A 183 -11.17 8.21 -10.29
C SER A 183 -12.05 8.29 -9.03
N ARG A 184 -11.86 7.37 -8.07
CA ARG A 184 -12.56 7.38 -6.78
C ARG A 184 -12.06 8.47 -5.85
N ASP A 185 -10.75 8.61 -5.73
CA ASP A 185 -10.13 9.63 -4.87
C ASP A 185 -10.56 11.04 -5.29
N ARG A 186 -10.59 11.32 -6.60
CA ARG A 186 -11.05 12.60 -7.14
C ARG A 186 -12.53 12.88 -6.90
N ALA A 187 -13.40 11.86 -6.98
CA ALA A 187 -14.81 11.99 -6.66
C ALA A 187 -15.01 12.40 -5.19
N GLY A 188 -14.21 11.78 -4.31
CA GLY A 188 -14.14 12.10 -2.89
C GLY A 188 -13.78 13.55 -2.62
N ASP A 189 -12.75 14.08 -3.28
CA ASP A 189 -12.30 15.46 -3.08
C ASP A 189 -13.27 16.50 -3.69
N GLY A 190 -13.81 16.23 -4.87
CA GLY A 190 -14.85 17.08 -5.48
C GLY A 190 -16.11 17.19 -4.62
N SER A 191 -16.51 16.10 -3.95
CA SER A 191 -17.64 16.10 -3.02
C SER A 191 -17.36 16.97 -1.77
N ARG A 192 -16.11 16.97 -1.28
CA ARG A 192 -15.68 17.77 -0.12
C ARG A 192 -15.66 19.25 -0.45
N ASP A 193 -15.17 19.65 -1.62
CA ASP A 193 -15.13 21.04 -2.04
C ASP A 193 -16.52 21.62 -2.35
N ARG A 194 -17.41 20.85 -3.01
CA ARG A 194 -18.82 21.26 -3.18
C ARG A 194 -19.55 21.37 -1.84
N ALA A 195 -19.26 20.47 -0.89
CA ALA A 195 -19.78 20.57 0.46
C ALA A 195 -19.19 21.77 1.23
N ARG A 196 -17.99 22.24 0.88
CA ARG A 196 -17.33 23.41 1.46
C ARG A 196 -17.90 24.73 0.92
N ASP A 197 -18.14 24.81 -0.39
CA ASP A 197 -18.73 25.99 -1.02
C ASP A 197 -20.23 26.15 -0.71
N GLY A 198 -20.98 25.04 -0.67
CA GLY A 198 -22.36 25.05 -0.17
C GLY A 198 -22.50 25.41 1.32
N ARG A 199 -21.39 25.34 2.10
CA ARG A 199 -21.33 25.76 3.50
C ARG A 199 -20.93 27.22 3.69
N ARG A 200 -20.24 27.87 2.75
CA ARG A 200 -19.93 29.32 2.85
C ARG A 200 -21.18 30.19 2.86
N ASP A 201 -22.26 29.73 2.24
CA ASP A 201 -23.54 30.45 2.22
C ASP A 201 -24.41 30.18 3.48
N ARG A 202 -24.06 29.16 4.27
CA ARG A 202 -24.77 28.76 5.50
C ARG A 202 -23.95 28.95 6.78
N SER A 203 -22.71 29.45 6.67
CA SER A 203 -21.74 29.58 7.78
C SER A 203 -22.04 30.73 8.74
N ARG A 204 -22.86 31.71 8.35
CA ARG A 204 -23.27 32.80 9.27
C ARG A 204 -24.25 32.35 10.35
N ASP A 205 -24.97 31.24 10.16
CA ASP A 205 -26.01 30.79 11.11
C ASP A 205 -25.59 29.56 11.95
N ARG A 206 -24.45 28.91 11.67
CA ARG A 206 -24.07 27.61 12.27
C ARG A 206 -22.74 27.56 13.01
N GLU A 207 -22.12 28.72 13.26
CA GLU A 207 -20.89 28.83 14.07
C GLU A 207 -21.08 28.44 15.56
N ARG A 208 -22.25 27.93 15.96
CA ARG A 208 -22.53 27.44 17.32
C ARG A 208 -22.63 25.91 17.47
N ASP A 209 -22.51 25.10 16.41
CA ASP A 209 -22.92 23.68 16.48
C ASP A 209 -22.00 22.65 15.77
N HIS A 210 -20.73 22.98 15.46
CA HIS A 210 -19.85 22.12 14.65
C HIS A 210 -18.67 21.45 15.37
N THR A 211 -18.61 21.50 16.70
CA THR A 211 -17.59 20.75 17.48
C THR A 211 -17.92 19.27 17.74
N ARG A 212 -18.94 18.67 17.07
CA ARG A 212 -19.43 17.31 17.40
C ARG A 212 -19.94 16.48 16.22
N ARG A 213 -19.21 16.37 15.11
CA ARG A 213 -19.44 15.26 14.17
C ARG A 213 -18.22 14.35 14.13
N PRO A 214 -18.31 13.11 14.62
CA PRO A 214 -17.20 12.16 14.58
C PRO A 214 -16.93 11.74 13.13
N ASP A 215 -15.65 11.71 12.75
CA ASP A 215 -15.16 11.17 11.49
C ASP A 215 -15.63 9.71 11.34
N ARG A 216 -16.46 9.45 10.33
CA ARG A 216 -17.08 8.15 10.10
C ARG A 216 -16.12 7.08 9.60
N ASP A 217 -14.98 7.48 9.06
CA ASP A 217 -14.11 6.60 8.30
C ASP A 217 -13.04 5.93 9.18
N GLY A 218 -13.06 6.17 10.50
CA GLY A 218 -12.08 5.58 11.42
C GLY A 218 -10.64 6.10 11.22
N HIS A 219 -10.46 7.14 10.41
CA HIS A 219 -9.17 7.81 10.17
C HIS A 219 -8.99 9.10 10.97
N GLY A 220 -9.86 9.37 11.95
CA GLY A 220 -9.66 10.45 12.92
C GLY A 220 -8.53 10.13 13.90
N GLU A 221 -8.22 11.09 14.77
CA GLU A 221 -7.13 11.00 15.75
C GLU A 221 -7.18 9.71 16.59
N ASP A 222 -8.36 9.33 17.10
CA ASP A 222 -8.52 8.11 17.90
C ASP A 222 -8.24 6.83 17.10
N GLY A 223 -8.64 6.81 15.83
CA GLY A 223 -8.37 5.69 14.93
C GLY A 223 -6.88 5.57 14.60
N ALA A 224 -6.20 6.70 14.39
CA ALA A 224 -4.75 6.74 14.21
C ALA A 224 -4.00 6.28 15.46
N ARG A 225 -4.36 6.78 16.65
CA ARG A 225 -3.80 6.32 17.92
C ARG A 225 -3.97 4.82 18.11
N PHE A 226 -5.17 4.31 17.84
CA PHE A 226 -5.44 2.87 17.95
C PHE A 226 -4.61 2.05 16.95
N ALA A 227 -4.46 2.50 15.71
CA ALA A 227 -3.65 1.82 14.70
C ALA A 227 -2.15 1.78 15.09
N VAL A 228 -1.61 2.88 15.62
CA VAL A 228 -0.22 2.93 16.11
C VAL A 228 -0.04 2.03 17.33
N ALA A 229 -0.98 2.03 18.28
CA ALA A 229 -0.95 1.12 19.42
C ALA A 229 -0.97 -0.36 18.98
N ARG A 230 -1.76 -0.71 17.97
CA ARG A 230 -1.75 -2.05 17.37
C ARG A 230 -0.41 -2.40 16.74
N ALA A 231 0.23 -1.47 16.04
CA ALA A 231 1.54 -1.68 15.45
C ALA A 231 2.59 -2.00 16.52
N LEU A 232 2.65 -1.19 17.59
CA LEU A 232 3.53 -1.42 18.74
C LEU A 232 3.28 -2.80 19.38
N GLN A 233 2.01 -3.15 19.61
CA GLN A 233 1.65 -4.44 20.18
C GLN A 233 2.04 -5.61 19.25
N ALA A 234 1.87 -5.47 17.94
CA ALA A 234 2.22 -6.48 16.96
C ALA A 234 3.74 -6.74 16.93
N VAL A 235 4.54 -5.68 16.93
CA VAL A 235 6.01 -5.78 17.03
C VAL A 235 6.41 -6.46 18.34
N SER A 236 5.84 -6.05 19.48
CA SER A 236 6.15 -6.64 20.79
C SER A 236 5.81 -8.14 20.85
N ILE A 237 4.66 -8.55 20.29
CA ILE A 237 4.31 -9.97 20.20
C ILE A 237 5.30 -10.72 19.31
N ALA A 238 5.65 -10.16 18.14
CA ALA A 238 6.59 -10.78 17.21
C ALA A 238 7.97 -10.99 17.86
N GLU A 239 8.51 -9.96 18.54
CA GLU A 239 9.77 -10.03 19.28
C GLU A 239 9.74 -11.15 20.32
N ARG A 240 8.67 -11.24 21.12
CA ARG A 240 8.52 -12.29 22.15
C ARG A 240 8.41 -13.69 21.55
N LEU A 241 7.72 -13.85 20.41
CA LEU A 241 7.61 -15.14 19.73
C LEU A 241 8.95 -15.58 19.13
N LEU A 242 9.75 -14.63 18.66
CA LEU A 242 11.05 -14.86 18.03
C LEU A 242 12.21 -14.91 19.04
N GLU A 243 11.99 -14.52 20.30
CA GLU A 243 13.00 -14.52 21.35
C GLU A 243 13.58 -15.93 21.59
N GLY A 244 14.92 -16.01 21.62
CA GLY A 244 15.64 -17.28 21.85
C GLY A 244 15.70 -18.21 20.64
N GLN A 245 15.22 -17.78 19.47
CA GLN A 245 15.33 -18.51 18.22
C GLN A 245 16.49 -17.97 17.37
N ASP A 246 17.13 -18.84 16.57
CA ASP A 246 18.06 -18.42 15.52
C ASP A 246 17.23 -17.86 14.35
N LEU A 247 17.17 -16.54 14.23
CA LEU A 247 16.40 -15.88 13.18
C LEU A 247 17.08 -16.05 11.82
N THR A 248 16.27 -16.28 10.80
CA THR A 248 16.74 -16.13 9.41
C THR A 248 16.92 -14.64 9.09
N GLU A 249 17.81 -14.33 8.14
CA GLU A 249 18.03 -12.96 7.66
C GLU A 249 16.72 -12.28 7.19
N GLN A 250 15.81 -13.07 6.60
CA GLN A 250 14.51 -12.58 6.17
C GLN A 250 13.60 -12.21 7.36
N GLN A 251 13.58 -13.01 8.43
CA GLN A 251 12.81 -12.70 9.64
C GLN A 251 13.35 -11.46 10.34
N GLU A 252 14.67 -11.35 10.47
CA GLU A 252 15.33 -10.16 11.04
C GLU A 252 14.98 -8.91 10.23
N HIS A 253 15.13 -8.97 8.90
CA HIS A 253 14.80 -7.85 8.02
C HIS A 253 13.33 -7.43 8.11
N MET A 254 12.39 -8.38 8.16
CA MET A 254 10.97 -8.09 8.31
C MET A 254 10.64 -7.49 9.67
N LEU A 255 11.26 -7.99 10.75
CA LEU A 255 11.04 -7.46 12.09
C LEU A 255 11.53 -6.01 12.19
N GLU A 256 12.74 -5.73 11.68
CA GLU A 256 13.24 -4.35 11.60
C GLU A 256 12.36 -3.45 10.72
N ALA A 257 11.84 -3.97 9.61
CA ALA A 257 10.93 -3.22 8.75
C ALA A 257 9.62 -2.88 9.49
N ALA A 258 9.08 -3.81 10.28
CA ALA A 258 7.90 -3.57 11.11
C ALA A 258 8.16 -2.50 12.19
N GLN A 259 9.34 -2.52 12.83
CA GLN A 259 9.76 -1.49 13.78
C GLN A 259 9.83 -0.11 13.11
N ARG A 260 10.53 0.02 11.97
CA ARG A 260 10.62 1.28 11.21
C ARG A 260 9.27 1.80 10.75
N LEU A 261 8.35 0.94 10.34
CA LEU A 261 6.99 1.33 9.97
C LEU A 261 6.22 1.86 11.19
N THR A 262 6.41 1.25 12.36
CA THR A 262 5.79 1.68 13.62
C THR A 262 6.29 3.06 14.04
N GLU A 263 7.60 3.31 13.95
CA GLU A 263 8.20 4.63 14.21
C GLU A 263 7.60 5.71 13.30
N LYS A 264 7.56 5.46 11.98
CA LYS A 264 6.95 6.39 11.02
C LYS A 264 5.46 6.62 11.26
N ALA A 265 4.74 5.58 11.68
CA ALA A 265 3.32 5.70 12.02
C ALA A 265 3.12 6.64 13.22
N GLN A 266 3.99 6.53 14.24
CA GLN A 266 4.00 7.44 15.39
C GLN A 266 4.37 8.87 14.98
N GLU A 267 5.40 9.06 14.15
CA GLU A 267 5.76 10.40 13.64
C GLU A 267 4.60 11.05 12.88
N ALA A 268 3.92 10.29 12.01
CA ALA A 268 2.75 10.76 11.28
C ALA A 268 1.59 11.15 12.23
N LEU A 269 1.38 10.37 13.29
CA LEU A 269 0.39 10.68 14.32
C LEU A 269 0.73 12.00 15.05
N ASP A 270 1.99 12.19 15.42
CA ASP A 270 2.45 13.36 16.17
C ASP A 270 2.31 14.68 15.40
N VAL A 271 2.41 14.62 14.07
CA VAL A 271 2.20 15.79 13.19
C VAL A 271 0.75 15.94 12.69
N GLY A 272 -0.17 15.07 13.13
CA GLY A 272 -1.59 15.14 12.78
C GLY A 272 -1.94 14.53 11.42
N HIS A 273 -1.06 13.74 10.81
CA HIS A 273 -1.31 13.02 9.55
C HIS A 273 -2.01 11.68 9.81
N PHE A 274 -3.26 11.75 10.31
CA PHE A 274 -3.97 10.58 10.84
C PHE A 274 -4.19 9.45 9.82
N ARG A 275 -4.54 9.75 8.56
CA ARG A 275 -4.70 8.73 7.49
C ARG A 275 -3.39 7.95 7.27
N GLN A 276 -2.28 8.67 7.18
CA GLN A 276 -0.95 8.09 6.99
C GLN A 276 -0.53 7.24 8.20
N ALA A 277 -0.79 7.71 9.42
CA ALA A 277 -0.53 6.95 10.65
C ALA A 277 -1.31 5.62 10.69
N VAL A 278 -2.60 5.64 10.30
CA VAL A 278 -3.42 4.41 10.22
C VAL A 278 -2.84 3.42 9.20
N MET A 279 -2.49 3.90 8.01
CA MET A 279 -1.94 3.08 6.94
C MET A 279 -0.61 2.44 7.34
N LEU A 280 0.35 3.24 7.82
CA LEU A 280 1.66 2.76 8.28
C LEU A 280 1.52 1.78 9.45
N GLY A 281 0.64 2.06 10.41
CA GLY A 281 0.38 1.18 11.55
C GLY A 281 -0.19 -0.17 11.11
N ASN A 282 -1.17 -0.19 10.21
CA ASN A 282 -1.71 -1.45 9.67
C ASN A 282 -0.65 -2.24 8.90
N ARG A 283 0.21 -1.57 8.13
CA ARG A 283 1.31 -2.20 7.41
C ARG A 283 2.33 -2.82 8.37
N ALA A 284 2.67 -2.12 9.45
CA ALA A 284 3.54 -2.65 10.50
C ALA A 284 2.97 -3.94 11.13
N VAL A 285 1.67 -3.98 11.42
CA VAL A 285 1.00 -5.18 11.97
C VAL A 285 1.14 -6.39 11.04
N VAL A 286 0.99 -6.19 9.74
CA VAL A 286 1.13 -7.27 8.74
C VAL A 286 2.58 -7.68 8.58
N THR A 287 3.51 -6.71 8.51
CA THR A 287 4.95 -7.00 8.41
C THR A 287 5.47 -7.76 9.64
N ALA A 288 4.99 -7.44 10.84
CA ALA A 288 5.31 -8.18 12.06
C ALA A 288 4.82 -9.63 12.01
N LEU A 289 3.61 -9.88 11.49
CA LEU A 289 3.13 -11.25 11.26
C LEU A 289 4.02 -11.98 10.25
N ARG A 290 4.38 -11.32 9.14
CA ARG A 290 5.27 -11.91 8.13
C ARG A 290 6.62 -12.27 8.75
N ALA A 291 7.17 -11.45 9.65
CA ALA A 291 8.41 -11.78 10.37
C ALA A 291 8.28 -13.07 11.20
N VAL A 292 7.14 -13.29 11.86
CA VAL A 292 6.88 -14.54 12.60
C VAL A 292 6.76 -15.72 11.64
N LEU A 293 6.10 -15.54 10.49
CA LEU A 293 5.78 -16.60 9.54
C LEU A 293 6.76 -16.76 8.38
N ALA A 294 7.93 -16.09 8.36
CA ALA A 294 8.81 -16.08 7.19
C ALA A 294 9.58 -17.41 6.99
N ARG A 295 9.44 -18.37 7.90
CA ARG A 295 9.93 -19.75 7.73
C ARG A 295 8.76 -20.70 7.46
N ASP A 296 9.04 -21.97 7.19
CA ASP A 296 8.01 -22.99 7.05
C ASP A 296 7.14 -23.02 8.30
N VAL A 297 5.91 -22.49 8.18
CA VAL A 297 4.97 -22.34 9.29
C VAL A 297 4.56 -23.73 9.76
N ASP A 298 5.01 -24.11 10.96
CA ASP A 298 4.66 -25.39 11.54
C ASP A 298 3.44 -25.30 12.49
N GLU A 299 2.90 -26.45 12.85
CA GLU A 299 1.74 -26.52 13.74
C GLU A 299 2.04 -25.95 15.15
N ALA A 300 3.30 -25.99 15.59
CA ALA A 300 3.71 -25.47 16.89
C ALA A 300 3.70 -23.94 16.90
N GLU A 301 4.10 -23.29 15.81
CA GLU A 301 4.02 -21.84 15.66
C GLU A 301 2.59 -21.36 15.62
N VAL A 302 1.73 -22.01 14.82
CA VAL A 302 0.30 -21.68 14.77
C VAL A 302 -0.33 -21.81 16.16
N ARG A 303 0.01 -22.88 16.88
CA ARG A 303 -0.46 -23.08 18.26
C ARG A 303 0.03 -21.98 19.19
N THR A 304 1.28 -21.56 19.08
CA THR A 304 1.84 -20.47 19.90
C THR A 304 1.12 -19.15 19.64
N ILE A 305 0.78 -18.84 18.37
CA ILE A 305 0.00 -17.65 18.02
C ILE A 305 -1.42 -17.73 18.61
N ILE A 306 -2.05 -18.91 18.59
CA ILE A 306 -3.36 -19.15 19.21
C ILE A 306 -3.28 -18.91 20.73
N GLU A 307 -2.29 -19.48 21.41
CA GLU A 307 -2.10 -19.32 22.87
C GLU A 307 -1.89 -17.85 23.26
N VAL A 308 -1.12 -17.10 22.46
CA VAL A 308 -0.95 -15.65 22.67
C VAL A 308 -2.27 -14.90 22.46
N ALA A 309 -3.06 -15.27 21.46
CA ALA A 309 -4.36 -14.64 21.22
C ALA A 309 -5.33 -14.87 22.38
N GLU A 310 -5.44 -16.11 22.87
CA GLU A 310 -6.26 -16.47 24.03
C GLU A 310 -5.85 -15.69 25.28
N ALA A 311 -4.54 -15.68 25.59
CA ALA A 311 -4.02 -14.96 26.74
C ALA A 311 -4.33 -13.46 26.68
N ASN A 312 -4.17 -12.82 25.51
CA ASN A 312 -4.48 -11.41 25.34
C ASN A 312 -6.00 -11.14 25.41
N ILE A 313 -6.85 -12.03 24.88
CA ILE A 313 -8.31 -11.90 24.98
C ILE A 313 -8.76 -11.98 26.44
N GLU A 314 -8.23 -12.92 27.22
CA GLU A 314 -8.56 -13.03 28.64
C GLU A 314 -8.06 -11.82 29.45
N ALA A 315 -6.85 -11.33 29.17
CA ALA A 315 -6.33 -10.11 29.79
C ALA A 315 -7.21 -8.88 29.45
N ALA A 316 -7.66 -8.76 28.20
CA ALA A 316 -8.54 -7.68 27.75
C ALA A 316 -9.91 -7.72 28.43
N LYS A 317 -10.48 -8.92 28.61
CA LYS A 317 -11.74 -9.09 29.37
C LYS A 317 -11.58 -8.59 30.81
N ALA A 318 -10.52 -9.01 31.49
CA ALA A 318 -10.24 -8.58 32.86
C ALA A 318 -10.02 -7.06 32.98
N ALA A 319 -9.30 -6.46 32.03
CA ALA A 319 -9.08 -5.01 31.98
C ALA A 319 -10.40 -4.23 31.82
N LEU A 320 -11.31 -4.69 30.95
CA LEU A 320 -12.61 -4.07 30.72
C LEU A 320 -13.63 -4.27 31.85
N GLU A 321 -13.50 -5.35 32.62
CA GLU A 321 -14.27 -5.52 33.86
C GLU A 321 -13.83 -4.48 34.91
N ALA A 322 -12.53 -4.21 35.00
CA ALA A 322 -11.98 -3.22 35.93
C ALA A 322 -12.25 -1.77 35.49
N ASN A 323 -12.20 -1.50 34.18
CA ASN A 323 -12.45 -0.18 33.61
C ASN A 323 -13.36 -0.27 32.37
N PRO A 324 -14.69 -0.17 32.55
CA PRO A 324 -15.62 -0.28 31.44
C PRO A 324 -15.50 0.89 30.45
N ASP A 325 -15.01 0.60 29.25
CA ASP A 325 -15.00 1.53 28.11
C ASP A 325 -15.77 0.92 26.92
N GLU A 326 -16.69 1.69 26.33
CA GLU A 326 -17.58 1.20 25.28
C GLU A 326 -16.84 0.96 23.95
N PHE A 327 -15.86 1.80 23.62
CA PHE A 327 -15.07 1.66 22.41
C PHE A 327 -14.17 0.42 22.50
N LEU A 328 -13.43 0.29 23.61
CA LEU A 328 -12.57 -0.87 23.85
C LEU A 328 -13.36 -2.18 23.94
N ARG A 329 -14.59 -2.14 24.50
CA ARG A 329 -15.51 -3.29 24.45
C ARG A 329 -15.89 -3.68 23.03
N ALA A 330 -16.18 -2.72 22.17
CA ALA A 330 -16.46 -2.99 20.76
C ALA A 330 -15.24 -3.57 20.04
N VAL A 331 -14.04 -3.08 20.33
CA VAL A 331 -12.78 -3.63 19.81
C VAL A 331 -12.58 -5.08 20.27
N LEU A 332 -12.75 -5.38 21.56
CA LEU A 332 -12.62 -6.73 22.09
C LEU A 332 -13.63 -7.69 21.45
N ASN A 333 -14.89 -7.28 21.29
CA ASN A 333 -15.90 -8.12 20.64
C ASN A 333 -15.51 -8.48 19.19
N ARG A 334 -14.93 -7.53 18.44
CA ARG A 334 -14.41 -7.81 17.09
C ARG A 334 -13.21 -8.75 17.14
N ALA A 335 -12.31 -8.59 18.11
CA ALA A 335 -11.16 -9.48 18.29
C ALA A 335 -11.60 -10.91 18.60
N ILE A 336 -12.58 -11.11 19.49
CA ILE A 336 -13.15 -12.43 19.80
C ILE A 336 -13.76 -13.06 18.54
N HIS A 337 -14.55 -12.30 17.77
CA HIS A 337 -15.13 -12.80 16.54
C HIS A 337 -14.07 -13.19 15.49
N ALA A 338 -13.03 -12.37 15.32
CA ALA A 338 -11.92 -12.67 14.43
C ALA A 338 -11.16 -13.93 14.87
N PHE A 339 -10.94 -14.11 16.18
CA PHE A 339 -10.33 -15.31 16.75
C PHE A 339 -11.15 -16.57 16.43
N GLU A 340 -12.46 -16.56 16.72
CA GLU A 340 -13.35 -17.69 16.45
C GLU A 340 -13.45 -18.03 14.95
N LEU A 341 -13.45 -17.03 14.07
CA LEU A 341 -13.40 -17.26 12.63
C LEU A 341 -12.04 -17.80 12.18
N GLY A 342 -10.95 -17.30 12.77
CA GLY A 342 -9.59 -17.75 12.51
C GLY A 342 -9.39 -19.22 12.89
N LEU A 343 -9.85 -19.63 14.07
CA LEU A 343 -9.81 -21.03 14.49
C LEU A 343 -10.56 -21.95 13.54
N ARG A 344 -11.80 -21.60 13.16
CA ARG A 344 -12.58 -22.40 12.19
C ARG A 344 -11.85 -22.58 10.86
N LYS A 345 -11.23 -21.52 10.36
CA LYS A 345 -10.44 -21.60 9.12
C LYS A 345 -9.22 -22.52 9.26
N ILE A 346 -8.50 -22.43 10.38
CA ILE A 346 -7.36 -23.31 10.66
C ILE A 346 -7.82 -24.78 10.73
N ASP A 347 -8.94 -25.05 11.41
CA ASP A 347 -9.53 -26.40 11.50
C ASP A 347 -9.92 -26.95 10.12
N ASP A 348 -10.38 -26.08 9.21
CA ASP A 348 -10.70 -26.41 7.81
C ASP A 348 -9.44 -26.53 6.90
N GLY A 349 -8.24 -26.30 7.44
CA GLY A 349 -6.97 -26.32 6.70
C GLY A 349 -6.67 -25.03 5.91
N ASP A 350 -7.45 -23.96 6.10
CA ASP A 350 -7.18 -22.64 5.53
C ASP A 350 -6.23 -21.84 6.44
N PHE A 351 -4.93 -21.84 6.09
CA PHE A 351 -3.89 -21.09 6.80
C PHE A 351 -4.13 -19.57 6.86
N LYS A 352 -5.04 -19.01 6.04
CA LYS A 352 -5.45 -17.59 6.21
C LYS A 352 -6.09 -17.33 7.57
N GLY A 353 -6.57 -18.37 8.26
CA GLY A 353 -7.05 -18.28 9.64
C GLY A 353 -5.99 -17.76 10.62
N VAL A 354 -4.70 -18.02 10.39
CA VAL A 354 -3.59 -17.53 11.23
C VAL A 354 -3.56 -16.00 11.26
N GLY A 355 -3.80 -15.35 10.10
CA GLY A 355 -3.86 -13.89 10.03
C GLY A 355 -5.00 -13.30 10.86
N LEU A 356 -6.14 -13.98 10.95
CA LEU A 356 -7.27 -13.55 11.79
C LEU A 356 -6.97 -13.72 13.28
N VAL A 357 -6.37 -14.85 13.66
CA VAL A 357 -5.91 -15.10 15.04
C VAL A 357 -4.87 -14.05 15.46
N TRP A 358 -3.93 -13.71 14.58
CA TRP A 358 -2.96 -12.64 14.80
C TRP A 358 -3.64 -11.28 15.03
N GLN A 359 -4.57 -10.90 14.16
CA GLN A 359 -5.29 -9.64 14.34
C GLN A 359 -6.06 -9.59 15.66
N ALA A 360 -6.66 -10.71 16.08
CA ALA A 360 -7.32 -10.83 17.36
C ALA A 360 -6.32 -10.66 18.52
N ALA A 361 -5.16 -11.33 18.48
CA ALA A 361 -4.11 -11.22 19.49
C ALA A 361 -3.63 -9.77 19.66
N VAL A 362 -3.36 -9.08 18.55
CA VAL A 362 -2.89 -7.70 18.54
C VAL A 362 -3.96 -6.76 19.09
N SER A 363 -5.19 -6.84 18.59
CA SER A 363 -6.29 -5.96 19.02
C SER A 363 -6.67 -6.18 20.48
N ALA A 364 -6.69 -7.42 20.95
CA ALA A 364 -6.92 -7.72 22.37
C ALA A 364 -5.76 -7.22 23.25
N GLY A 365 -4.52 -7.34 22.79
CA GLY A 365 -3.34 -6.82 23.51
C GLY A 365 -3.42 -5.31 23.76
N VAL A 366 -3.91 -4.54 22.78
CA VAL A 366 -4.13 -3.09 22.94
C VAL A 366 -5.25 -2.77 23.94
N VAL A 367 -6.26 -3.63 24.07
CA VAL A 367 -7.32 -3.45 25.08
C VAL A 367 -6.83 -3.82 26.49
N ALA A 368 -5.87 -4.72 26.59
CA ALA A 368 -5.34 -5.23 27.85
C ALA A 368 -4.30 -4.30 28.52
N GLY A 369 -3.53 -3.54 27.73
CA GLY A 369 -2.52 -2.58 28.20
C GLY A 369 -3.08 -1.17 28.31
#